data_AF-I0KZH2-F1
#
_entry.id   AF-I0KZH2-F1
#
_cell.length_a   1.000
_cell.length_b   1.000
_cell.length_c   1.000
_cell.angle_alpha   90.00
_cell.angle_beta   90.00
_cell.angle_gamma   90.00
#
_symmetry.space_group_name_H-M   'P 1'
#
loop_
_entity.id
_entity.type
_entity.pdbx_description
1 polymer ?
#
loop_
_entity_poly.entity_id
_entity_poly.type
_entity_poly.pdbx_seq_one_letter_code
_entity_poly.pdbx_strand_id
1 'polypeptide(L)'
;MAYDLGNGTFGFYVFNQGLTSLGRWYTSGPYSLGPVAGRLVVADFTGDGKAEPALAHDDGDASMTIHRWTSTGTSFNRTTDYVGTGSFDLTNVGDRVAAGDVTGDGKADIVMAYDLGNGTFGYYTFNQGLTSLGRWYTSGPYHLGPVNGRLVLGNW
;
A
#
# COMPACT_ATOMS: atom_id res chain seq x y z
N MET A 1 6.10 -6.40 9.24
CA MET A 1 7.20 -5.61 8.64
C MET A 1 7.70 -6.32 7.39
N ALA A 2 8.03 -5.59 6.32
CA ALA A 2 8.82 -6.11 5.20
C ALA A 2 10.31 -5.86 5.47
N TYR A 3 11.15 -6.88 5.26
CA TYR A 3 12.57 -6.85 5.57
C TYR A 3 13.40 -7.34 4.39
N ASP A 4 14.36 -6.55 3.94
CA ASP A 4 15.33 -6.93 2.91
C ASP A 4 16.31 -7.98 3.45
N LEU A 5 16.39 -9.13 2.77
CA LEU A 5 17.21 -10.26 3.19
C LEU A 5 18.66 -10.17 2.71
N GLY A 6 19.04 -9.11 2.00
CA GLY A 6 20.41 -8.85 1.53
C GLY A 6 20.84 -9.73 0.35
N ASN A 7 19.93 -10.52 -0.22
CA ASN A 7 20.17 -11.44 -1.33
C ASN A 7 19.25 -11.14 -2.54
N GLY A 8 18.74 -9.91 -2.62
CA GLY A 8 17.79 -9.51 -3.67
C GLY A 8 16.37 -10.06 -3.47
N THR A 9 16.03 -10.50 -2.26
CA THR A 9 14.68 -10.91 -1.86
C THR A 9 14.29 -10.21 -0.57
N PHE A 10 13.01 -10.25 -0.22
CA PHE A 10 12.51 -9.76 1.06
C PHE A 10 11.65 -10.79 1.78
N GLY A 11 11.43 -10.56 3.08
CA GLY A 11 10.51 -11.35 3.88
C GLY A 11 9.52 -10.50 4.66
N PHE A 12 8.32 -11.04 4.89
CA PHE A 12 7.38 -10.46 5.86
C PHE A 12 7.59 -11.10 7.23
N TYR A 13 8.03 -10.31 8.20
CA TYR A 13 8.12 -10.70 9.61
C TYR A 13 6.91 -10.18 10.37
N VAL A 14 6.28 -11.07 11.14
CA VAL A 14 5.06 -10.79 11.88
C VAL A 14 5.34 -10.90 13.37
N PHE A 15 4.72 -10.01 14.15
CA PHE A 15 4.87 -9.94 15.59
C PHE A 15 3.48 -9.95 16.23
N ASN A 16 3.25 -10.82 17.19
CA ASN A 16 2.02 -10.84 17.95
C ASN A 16 2.04 -9.73 18.99
N GLN A 17 1.02 -8.87 18.99
CA GLN A 17 0.88 -7.73 19.90
C GLN A 17 2.12 -6.80 19.93
N GLY A 18 2.99 -6.87 18.90
CA GLY A 18 4.27 -6.16 18.87
C GLY A 18 5.33 -6.66 19.87
N LEU A 19 5.08 -7.75 20.60
CA LEU A 19 5.94 -8.22 21.69
C LEU A 19 6.70 -9.51 21.36
N THR A 20 6.10 -10.41 20.59
CA THR A 20 6.71 -11.70 20.25
C THR A 20 6.75 -11.90 18.76
N SER A 21 7.89 -12.32 18.22
CA SER A 21 7.97 -12.68 16.81
C SER A 21 7.20 -13.98 16.55
N LEU A 22 6.30 -13.96 15.58
CA LEU A 22 5.67 -15.15 15.00
C LEU A 22 6.48 -15.70 13.81
N GLY A 23 7.69 -15.16 13.60
CA GLY A 23 8.58 -15.55 12.54
C GLY A 23 8.27 -14.87 11.21
N ARG A 24 8.82 -15.46 10.15
CA ARG A 24 8.68 -15.00 8.77
C ARG A 24 7.55 -15.73 8.08
N TRP A 25 6.54 -14.99 7.66
CA TRP A 25 5.31 -15.53 7.06
C TRP A 25 5.36 -15.58 5.54
N TYR A 26 6.36 -14.94 4.93
CA TYR A 26 6.59 -14.96 3.48
C TYR A 26 8.05 -14.68 3.17
N THR A 27 8.55 -15.27 2.08
CA THR A 27 9.83 -14.93 1.44
C THR A 27 9.56 -14.75 -0.04
N SER A 28 9.99 -13.63 -0.62
CA SER A 28 9.80 -13.36 -2.04
C SER A 28 10.76 -14.17 -2.91
N GLY A 29 10.45 -14.25 -4.21
CA GLY A 29 11.48 -14.42 -5.23
C GLY A 29 12.35 -13.16 -5.36
N PRO A 30 13.10 -13.00 -6.47
CA PRO A 30 13.83 -11.77 -6.76
C PRO A 30 12.90 -10.55 -6.71
N TYR A 31 13.15 -9.66 -5.75
CA TYR A 31 12.34 -8.47 -5.52
C TYR A 31 13.08 -7.47 -4.63
N SER A 32 13.27 -6.24 -5.10
CA SER A 32 13.88 -5.16 -4.32
C SER A 32 12.81 -4.33 -3.64
N LEU A 33 12.99 -4.03 -2.34
CA LEU A 33 12.10 -3.11 -1.62
C LEU A 33 12.39 -1.63 -1.92
N GLY A 34 13.51 -1.31 -2.58
CA GLY A 34 13.89 0.07 -2.91
C GLY A 34 12.78 0.85 -3.62
N PRO A 35 12.20 0.32 -4.71
CA PRO A 35 11.10 0.99 -5.43
C PRO A 35 9.76 1.00 -4.68
N VAL A 36 9.65 0.36 -3.51
CA VAL A 36 8.47 0.46 -2.65
C VAL A 36 8.59 1.63 -1.66
N ALA A 37 9.81 1.94 -1.18
CA ALA A 37 10.05 2.95 -0.14
C ALA A 37 9.15 2.74 1.10
N GLY A 38 8.51 3.78 1.64
CA GLY A 38 7.60 3.68 2.79
C GLY A 38 6.18 3.23 2.44
N ARG A 39 5.91 2.75 1.22
CA ARG A 39 4.55 2.48 0.70
C ARG A 39 4.06 1.05 0.97
N LEU A 40 4.16 0.62 2.23
CA LEU A 40 3.61 -0.64 2.73
C LEU A 40 2.39 -0.36 3.62
N VAL A 41 1.27 -1.02 3.33
CA VAL A 41 0.06 -0.99 4.16
C VAL A 41 -0.38 -2.39 4.55
N VAL A 42 -1.14 -2.50 5.64
CA VAL A 42 -1.68 -3.76 6.15
C VAL A 42 -3.13 -3.51 6.59
N ALA A 43 -4.09 -4.25 6.04
CA ALA A 43 -5.51 -4.16 6.38
C ALA A 43 -6.25 -5.43 5.95
N ASP A 44 -7.50 -5.63 6.36
CA ASP A 44 -8.32 -6.77 5.94
C ASP A 44 -8.98 -6.48 4.59
N PHE A 45 -8.25 -6.75 3.53
CA PHE A 45 -8.67 -6.49 2.16
C PHE A 45 -9.53 -7.62 1.59
N THR A 46 -9.64 -8.76 2.27
CA THR A 46 -10.50 -9.88 1.84
C THR A 46 -11.84 -9.91 2.56
N GLY A 47 -11.96 -9.23 3.71
CA GLY A 47 -13.13 -9.23 4.59
C GLY A 47 -13.23 -10.49 5.45
N ASP A 48 -12.12 -11.22 5.64
CA ASP A 48 -12.10 -12.50 6.35
C ASP A 48 -11.67 -12.39 7.81
N GLY A 49 -11.47 -11.15 8.29
CA GLY A 49 -11.03 -10.80 9.63
C GLY A 49 -9.52 -10.83 9.82
N LYS A 50 -8.72 -11.09 8.77
CA LYS A 50 -7.25 -11.14 8.87
C LYS A 50 -6.63 -10.03 8.05
N ALA A 51 -5.74 -9.26 8.68
CA ALA A 51 -5.02 -8.23 7.96
C ALA A 51 -3.94 -8.82 7.04
N GLU A 52 -3.85 -8.30 5.82
CA GLU A 52 -2.90 -8.72 4.81
C GLU A 52 -2.06 -7.54 4.29
N PRO A 53 -0.81 -7.79 3.88
CA PRO A 53 0.05 -6.73 3.36
C PRO A 53 -0.29 -6.37 1.91
N ALA A 54 -0.05 -5.11 1.57
CA ALA A 54 0.04 -4.62 0.21
C ALA A 54 1.22 -3.65 0.05
N LEU A 55 1.89 -3.69 -1.10
CA LEU A 55 3.01 -2.79 -1.43
C LEU A 55 2.67 -2.01 -2.70
N ALA A 56 2.87 -0.68 -2.70
CA ALA A 56 2.87 0.09 -3.94
C ALA A 56 4.31 0.21 -4.47
N HIS A 57 4.55 -0.42 -5.61
CA HIS A 57 5.84 -0.47 -6.29
C HIS A 57 5.88 0.53 -7.44
N ASP A 58 6.99 1.28 -7.51
CA ASP A 58 7.30 2.19 -8.61
C ASP A 58 7.97 1.41 -9.74
N ASP A 59 7.33 1.33 -10.90
CA ASP A 59 7.81 0.53 -12.03
C ASP A 59 8.90 1.27 -12.85
N GLY A 60 9.22 2.52 -12.47
CA GLY A 60 10.36 3.28 -13.00
C GLY A 60 10.08 4.04 -14.30
N ASP A 61 8.86 3.96 -14.82
CA ASP A 61 8.40 4.62 -16.05
C ASP A 61 7.17 5.51 -15.81
N ALA A 62 7.05 6.04 -14.60
CA ALA A 62 5.89 6.76 -14.09
C ALA A 62 4.60 5.93 -14.10
N SER A 63 4.70 4.60 -14.10
CA SER A 63 3.64 3.67 -13.76
C SER A 63 3.91 2.98 -12.42
N MET A 64 2.93 2.21 -11.94
CA MET A 64 2.98 1.58 -10.64
C MET A 64 2.23 0.26 -10.63
N THR A 65 2.66 -0.61 -9.72
CA THR A 65 1.97 -1.87 -9.43
C THR A 65 1.67 -1.95 -7.93
N ILE A 66 0.43 -2.26 -7.57
CA ILE A 66 0.07 -2.64 -6.21
C ILE A 66 0.15 -4.15 -6.10
N HIS A 67 1.07 -4.61 -5.28
CA HIS A 67 1.25 -6.01 -4.99
C HIS A 67 0.45 -6.41 -3.76
N ARG A 68 -0.27 -7.53 -3.84
CA ARG A 68 -1.18 -7.99 -2.78
C ARG A 68 -0.83 -9.38 -2.28
N TRP A 69 -1.14 -9.62 -1.02
CA TRP A 69 -1.09 -10.95 -0.42
C TRP A 69 -2.40 -11.27 0.29
N THR A 70 -2.66 -12.56 0.49
CA THR A 70 -3.68 -13.08 1.40
C THR A 70 -3.04 -13.65 2.65
N SER A 71 -3.77 -13.66 3.77
CA SER A 71 -3.32 -14.19 5.05
C SER A 71 -4.08 -15.46 5.41
N THR A 72 -3.36 -16.49 5.84
CA THR A 72 -3.96 -17.69 6.43
C THR A 72 -4.06 -17.58 7.96
N GLY A 73 -3.54 -16.50 8.55
CA GLY A 73 -3.34 -16.35 10.00
C GLY A 73 -2.02 -16.94 10.51
N THR A 74 -1.26 -17.63 9.66
CA THR A 74 0.08 -18.17 9.98
C THR A 74 1.09 -18.00 8.83
N SER A 75 0.64 -17.62 7.65
CA SER A 75 1.47 -17.32 6.47
C SER A 75 0.81 -16.28 5.58
N PHE A 76 1.61 -15.64 4.71
CA PHE A 76 1.10 -14.83 3.61
C PHE A 76 1.36 -15.51 2.28
N ASN A 77 0.39 -15.44 1.36
CA ASN A 77 0.51 -15.94 0.00
C ASN A 77 0.34 -14.80 -0.99
N ARG A 78 1.20 -14.72 -2.00
CA ARG A 78 1.05 -13.73 -3.06
C ARG A 78 -0.25 -13.99 -3.82
N THR A 79 -1.00 -12.94 -4.13
CA THR A 79 -2.24 -13.02 -4.91
C THR A 79 -2.17 -12.08 -6.13
N THR A 80 -3.31 -11.82 -6.76
CA THR A 80 -3.46 -10.90 -7.88
C THR A 80 -2.91 -9.52 -7.54
N ASP A 81 -2.18 -8.92 -8.48
CA ASP A 81 -1.70 -7.55 -8.38
C ASP A 81 -2.61 -6.61 -9.17
N TYR A 82 -2.65 -5.34 -8.77
CA TYR A 82 -3.14 -4.26 -9.64
C TYR A 82 -1.97 -3.67 -10.41
N VAL A 83 -2.04 -3.72 -11.75
CA VAL A 83 -1.10 -3.05 -12.63
C VAL A 83 -1.75 -1.76 -13.11
N GLY A 84 -1.13 -0.62 -12.80
CA GLY A 84 -1.60 0.71 -13.17
C GLY A 84 -1.75 0.85 -14.70
N THR A 85 -2.83 1.51 -15.12
CA THR A 85 -3.02 1.87 -16.53
C THR A 85 -2.74 3.35 -16.72
N GLY A 86 -1.75 3.68 -17.55
CA GLY A 86 -1.30 5.05 -17.76
C GLY A 86 -0.35 5.56 -16.68
N SER A 87 -0.12 6.87 -16.65
CA SER A 87 0.86 7.47 -15.76
C SER A 87 0.27 7.74 -14.37
N PHE A 88 0.91 7.18 -13.34
CA PHE A 88 0.68 7.45 -11.93
C PHE A 88 2.03 7.38 -11.20
N ASP A 89 2.74 8.50 -11.20
CA ASP A 89 4.10 8.58 -10.65
C ASP A 89 4.06 8.59 -9.11
N LEU A 90 4.60 7.53 -8.50
CA LEU A 90 4.58 7.40 -7.04
C LEU A 90 5.53 8.38 -6.33
N THR A 91 6.41 9.09 -7.02
CA THR A 91 7.15 10.23 -6.43
C THR A 91 6.20 11.35 -6.00
N ASN A 92 5.09 11.54 -6.72
CA ASN A 92 4.02 12.47 -6.34
C ASN A 92 3.15 11.94 -5.20
N VAL A 93 3.31 10.68 -4.80
CA VAL A 93 2.69 10.12 -3.58
C VAL A 93 3.65 10.21 -2.39
N GLY A 94 4.95 9.97 -2.61
CA GLY A 94 5.91 9.75 -1.52
C GLY A 94 5.45 8.57 -0.67
N ASP A 95 5.51 8.71 0.66
CA ASP A 95 5.06 7.67 1.61
C ASP A 95 3.58 7.80 2.02
N ARG A 96 2.79 8.63 1.34
CA ARG A 96 1.40 8.96 1.73
C ARG A 96 0.40 7.91 1.23
N VAL A 97 0.52 6.70 1.76
CA VAL A 97 -0.35 5.55 1.46
C VAL A 97 -0.98 5.05 2.75
N ALA A 98 -2.28 4.81 2.74
CA ALA A 98 -3.02 4.26 3.87
C ALA A 98 -4.07 3.26 3.40
N ALA A 99 -4.54 2.42 4.32
CA ALA A 99 -5.58 1.44 4.04
C ALA A 99 -6.68 1.45 5.10
N GLY A 100 -7.91 1.14 4.69
CA GLY A 100 -9.12 1.10 5.51
C GLY A 100 -10.36 0.98 4.61
N ASP A 101 -11.49 0.53 5.16
CA ASP A 101 -12.75 0.40 4.40
C ASP A 101 -13.37 1.78 4.14
N VAL A 102 -13.02 2.39 3.00
CA VAL A 102 -13.53 3.71 2.61
C VAL A 102 -14.71 3.62 1.64
N THR A 103 -15.00 2.43 1.13
CA THR A 103 -16.17 2.14 0.29
C THR A 103 -17.39 1.68 1.10
N GLY A 104 -17.18 1.19 2.32
CA GLY A 104 -18.22 0.64 3.21
C GLY A 104 -18.67 -0.77 2.80
N ASP A 105 -17.83 -1.52 2.08
CA ASP A 105 -18.18 -2.86 1.57
C ASP A 105 -17.78 -3.99 2.53
N GLY A 106 -17.20 -3.66 3.68
CA GLY A 106 -16.69 -4.59 4.68
C GLY A 106 -15.27 -5.07 4.39
N LYS A 107 -14.58 -4.50 3.40
CA LYS A 107 -13.19 -4.81 3.07
C LYS A 107 -12.38 -3.52 2.98
N ALA A 108 -11.13 -3.61 3.40
CA ALA A 108 -10.25 -2.46 3.31
C ALA A 108 -9.92 -2.11 1.85
N ASP A 109 -9.69 -0.83 1.62
CA ASP A 109 -9.21 -0.23 0.38
C ASP A 109 -7.85 0.42 0.60
N ILE A 110 -7.19 0.85 -0.48
CA ILE A 110 -5.98 1.68 -0.41
C ILE A 110 -6.30 3.09 -0.87
N VAL A 111 -5.86 4.10 -0.12
CA VAL A 111 -5.93 5.50 -0.52
C VAL A 111 -4.52 6.09 -0.57
N MET A 112 -4.25 6.83 -1.64
CA MET A 112 -2.99 7.55 -1.84
C MET A 112 -3.25 9.05 -1.96
N ALA A 113 -2.46 9.86 -1.27
CA ALA A 113 -2.47 11.31 -1.42
C ALA A 113 -1.42 11.73 -2.47
N TYR A 114 -1.91 12.20 -3.62
CA TYR A 114 -1.11 12.50 -4.80
C TYR A 114 -0.98 14.01 -5.00
N ASP A 115 0.25 14.53 -5.10
CA ASP A 115 0.53 15.93 -5.41
C ASP A 115 0.23 16.22 -6.89
N LEU A 116 -0.66 17.19 -7.15
CA LEU A 116 -1.09 17.51 -8.52
C LEU A 116 -0.18 18.55 -9.21
N GLY A 117 0.91 18.97 -8.57
CA GLY A 117 1.91 19.87 -9.15
C GLY A 117 1.47 21.32 -9.31
N ASN A 118 0.25 21.66 -8.87
CA ASN A 118 -0.35 22.99 -8.96
C ASN A 118 -0.70 23.59 -7.58
N GLY A 119 -0.11 23.03 -6.51
CA GLY A 119 -0.38 23.41 -5.13
C GLY A 119 -1.66 22.83 -4.53
N THR A 120 -2.24 21.83 -5.20
CA THR A 120 -3.33 21.00 -4.68
C THR A 120 -2.91 19.54 -4.66
N PHE A 121 -3.69 18.71 -3.98
CA PHE A 121 -3.54 17.27 -4.01
C PHE A 121 -4.85 16.56 -4.30
N GLY A 122 -4.76 15.29 -4.69
CA GLY A 122 -5.92 14.42 -4.81
C GLY A 122 -5.81 13.16 -3.96
N TYR A 123 -6.95 12.68 -3.47
CA TYR A 123 -7.05 11.32 -2.93
C TYR A 123 -7.47 10.37 -4.04
N TYR A 124 -6.62 9.39 -4.30
CA TYR A 124 -6.87 8.31 -5.26
C TYR A 124 -7.16 7.03 -4.49
N THR A 125 -8.28 6.40 -4.79
CA THR A 125 -8.76 5.21 -4.08
C THR A 125 -8.64 3.98 -4.96
N PHE A 126 -8.17 2.88 -4.39
CA PHE A 126 -8.04 1.58 -5.03
C PHE A 126 -8.82 0.54 -4.24
N ASN A 127 -9.91 0.05 -4.83
CA ASN A 127 -10.80 -0.94 -4.23
C ASN A 127 -10.01 -2.21 -3.90
N GLN A 128 -9.88 -2.54 -2.62
CA GLN A 128 -9.09 -3.68 -2.14
C GLN A 128 -7.64 -3.72 -2.66
N GLY A 129 -7.11 -2.59 -3.15
CA GLY A 129 -5.83 -2.52 -3.86
C GLY A 129 -5.79 -3.25 -5.20
N LEU A 130 -6.93 -3.63 -5.78
CA LEU A 130 -7.05 -4.44 -7.01
C LEU A 130 -7.70 -3.69 -8.18
N THR A 131 -8.40 -2.58 -7.91
CA THR A 131 -9.08 -1.80 -8.95
C THR A 131 -9.02 -0.32 -8.61
N SER A 132 -8.54 0.52 -9.53
CA SER A 132 -8.60 1.96 -9.34
C SER A 132 -10.04 2.47 -9.42
N LEU A 133 -10.46 3.19 -8.39
CA LEU A 133 -11.73 3.95 -8.35
C LEU A 133 -11.52 5.42 -8.75
N GLY A 134 -10.29 5.76 -9.17
CA GLY A 134 -9.91 7.09 -9.59
C GLY A 134 -9.73 8.08 -8.43
N ARG A 135 -9.77 9.37 -8.78
CA ARG A 135 -9.62 10.48 -7.82
C ARG A 135 -10.97 10.81 -7.21
N TRP A 136 -11.09 10.64 -5.90
CA TRP A 136 -12.32 10.93 -5.15
C TRP A 136 -12.37 12.36 -4.62
N TYR A 137 -11.21 12.98 -4.45
CA TYR A 137 -11.11 14.33 -3.89
C TYR A 137 -9.99 15.11 -4.57
N THR A 138 -10.18 16.42 -4.66
CA THR A 138 -9.14 17.40 -4.98
C THR A 138 -9.19 18.49 -3.91
N SER A 139 -8.04 18.84 -3.33
CA SER A 139 -7.95 19.86 -2.30
C SER A 139 -8.12 21.28 -2.87
N GLY A 140 -8.42 22.23 -1.98
CA GLY A 140 -8.07 23.63 -2.22
C GLY A 140 -6.54 23.84 -2.22
N PRO A 141 -6.06 25.10 -2.20
CA PRO A 141 -4.62 25.39 -2.15
C PRO A 141 -4.03 24.86 -0.85
N TYR A 142 -3.44 23.67 -0.93
CA TYR A 142 -2.89 22.93 0.18
C TYR A 142 -1.80 22.00 -0.36
N HIS A 143 -0.54 22.39 -0.17
CA HIS A 143 0.59 21.59 -0.58
C HIS A 143 0.77 20.41 0.38
N LEU A 144 1.13 19.23 -0.14
CA LEU A 144 1.41 18.07 0.71
C LEU A 144 2.83 18.06 1.30
N GLY A 145 3.68 19.04 0.98
CA GLY A 145 5.03 19.16 1.56
C GLY A 145 5.05 19.11 3.10
N PRO A 146 4.23 19.91 3.81
CA PRO A 146 4.14 19.87 5.28
C PRO A 146 3.63 18.54 5.86
N VAL A 147 2.96 17.71 5.06
CA VAL A 147 2.42 16.41 5.51
C VAL A 147 3.53 15.37 5.67
N ASN A 148 4.66 15.49 4.97
CA ASN A 148 5.88 14.69 5.15
C ASN A 148 5.64 13.16 5.27
N GLY A 149 4.88 12.58 4.33
CA GLY A 149 4.61 11.14 4.28
C GLY A 149 3.44 10.64 5.12
N ARG A 150 2.76 11.51 5.88
CA ARG A 150 1.71 11.09 6.82
C ARG A 150 0.33 11.02 6.16
N LEU A 151 -0.22 9.82 6.02
CA LEU A 151 -1.64 9.61 5.72
C LEU A 151 -2.17 8.54 6.68
N VAL A 152 -3.37 8.76 7.23
CA VAL A 152 -4.02 7.81 8.14
C VAL A 152 -5.48 7.71 7.73
N LEU A 153 -6.01 6.48 7.73
CA LEU A 153 -7.43 6.19 7.61
C LEU A 153 -7.88 5.47 8.88
N GLY A 154 -9.15 5.64 9.25
CA GLY A 154 -9.78 4.84 10.30
C GLY A 154 -10.51 3.63 9.71
N ASN A 155 -10.70 2.59 10.51
CA ASN A 155 -11.72 1.59 10.24
C ASN A 155 -13.07 2.13 10.74
N TRP A 156 -14.12 1.97 9.94
CA TRP A 156 -15.51 2.24 10.33
C TRP A 156 -16.34 0.98 10.15
#